data_AF-A0A9P1W1N4-F1
#
_entry.id   AF-A0A9P1W1N4-F1
#
_cell.length_a   1.000
_cell.length_b   1.000
_cell.length_c   1.000
_cell.angle_alpha   90.00
_cell.angle_beta   90.00
_cell.angle_gamma   90.00
#
_symmetry.space_group_name_H-M   'P 1'
#
loop_
_entity.id
_entity.type
_entity.pdbx_description
1 polymer ?
#
loop_
_entity_poly.entity_id
_entity_poly.type
_entity_poly.pdbx_seq_one_letter_code
_entity_poly.pdbx_strand_id
1 'polypeptide(L)'
;MKKGTQRLSRLFAAMAIAGFASYSMAADTIKIALAGPVTGPVAQYGDMQRAGALMAIEQINKAGGVNGAQLEGVIYDDACDPKQAVAVANKVVNDGVKFVVGHVCSSSTQPATDIYEDEGVLMITPSATAPEITSRGYKLIFRTIGLDNMQGPVAGKFIAERYKDKTIAVLHDKQQYGEGIATEVKKTVEDAGIKVAVFEGLNAGDKDFNALISKLKKAGVQFVYFGGYHPEMGLLLRQAKQAGLDARFMGPEGVGNSEITAIAGDASEGMLATLPRAFEQDPKNKALIDAFKAKNQDPSGIFVLPAYSAVTVIAKGIEKAGEADPEKVAEALRTNTFETPTGNLGFDEKGDLKNFDFTVYEWHKDATRTEVK
;
A
#
# COMPACT_ATOMS: atom_id res chain seq x y z
N MET A 1 -7.07 -38.45 67.46
CA MET A 1 -7.88 -38.40 66.22
C MET A 1 -8.13 -36.99 65.63
N LYS A 2 -7.84 -35.86 66.31
CA LYS A 2 -8.12 -34.49 65.78
C LYS A 2 -7.04 -33.86 64.88
N LYS A 3 -5.80 -34.37 64.84
CA LYS A 3 -4.70 -33.79 64.03
C LYS A 3 -4.63 -34.29 62.57
N GLY A 4 -5.20 -35.46 62.27
CA GLY A 4 -5.21 -36.03 60.91
C GLY A 4 -6.22 -35.35 59.98
N THR A 5 -7.40 -34.99 60.51
CA THR A 5 -8.50 -34.38 59.76
C THR A 5 -8.24 -32.93 59.35
N GLN A 6 -7.39 -32.18 60.06
CA GLN A 6 -6.99 -30.81 59.67
C GLN A 6 -5.90 -30.76 58.58
N ARG A 7 -5.11 -31.83 58.40
CA ARG A 7 -4.11 -31.90 57.32
C ARG A 7 -4.75 -32.27 55.98
N LEU A 8 -5.75 -33.17 55.97
CA LEU A 8 -6.46 -33.53 54.73
C LEU A 8 -7.30 -32.37 54.17
N SER A 9 -7.91 -31.53 55.03
CA SER A 9 -8.71 -30.39 54.57
C SER A 9 -7.89 -29.24 53.99
N ARG A 10 -6.64 -29.04 54.47
CA ARG A 10 -5.70 -28.06 53.88
C ARG A 10 -5.11 -28.52 52.54
N LEU A 11 -4.94 -29.83 52.34
CA LEU A 11 -4.49 -30.38 51.04
C LEU A 11 -5.58 -30.30 49.96
N PHE A 12 -6.86 -30.51 50.31
CA PHE A 12 -7.96 -30.34 49.36
C PHE A 12 -8.20 -28.87 48.97
N ALA A 13 -8.03 -27.92 49.90
CA ALA A 13 -8.14 -26.49 49.59
C ALA A 13 -6.99 -25.98 48.70
N ALA A 14 -5.77 -26.48 48.87
CA ALA A 14 -4.63 -26.14 48.01
C ALA A 14 -4.77 -26.72 46.59
N MET A 15 -5.39 -27.89 46.45
CA MET A 15 -5.61 -28.53 45.14
C MET A 15 -6.78 -27.87 44.37
N ALA A 16 -7.78 -27.32 45.08
CA ALA A 16 -8.87 -26.54 44.47
C ALA A 16 -8.42 -25.15 43.98
N ILE A 17 -7.44 -24.51 44.65
CA ILE A 17 -6.88 -23.22 44.22
C ILE A 17 -5.88 -23.41 43.05
N ALA A 18 -5.16 -24.54 43.01
CA ALA A 18 -4.28 -24.86 41.88
C ALA A 18 -5.05 -25.25 40.60
N GLY A 19 -6.27 -25.78 40.72
CA GLY A 19 -7.12 -26.14 39.58
C GLY A 19 -7.78 -24.96 38.86
N PHE A 20 -7.90 -23.79 39.51
CA PHE A 20 -8.47 -22.58 38.90
C PHE A 20 -7.44 -21.70 38.18
N ALA A 21 -6.13 -21.94 38.37
CA ALA A 21 -5.08 -21.12 37.78
C ALA A 21 -4.63 -21.60 36.38
N SER A 22 -5.25 -22.64 35.81
CA SER A 22 -4.80 -23.27 34.56
C SER A 22 -5.81 -23.23 33.40
N TYR A 23 -6.97 -22.58 33.56
CA TYR A 23 -7.78 -22.14 32.42
C TYR A 23 -7.23 -20.81 31.87
N SER A 24 -5.99 -20.85 31.41
CA SER A 24 -5.54 -19.95 30.34
C SER A 24 -6.33 -20.37 29.11
N MET A 25 -7.55 -19.82 28.92
CA MET A 25 -8.19 -19.86 27.61
C MET A 25 -7.16 -19.28 26.64
N ALA A 26 -6.55 -20.14 25.83
CA ALA A 26 -5.69 -19.68 24.75
C ALA A 26 -6.57 -18.75 23.92
N ALA A 27 -6.27 -17.45 23.93
CA ALA A 27 -7.04 -16.48 23.16
C ALA A 27 -6.98 -16.90 21.69
N ASP A 28 -8.14 -16.94 21.03
CA ASP A 28 -8.25 -17.39 19.64
C ASP A 28 -7.33 -16.56 18.74
N THR A 29 -6.59 -17.22 17.85
CA THR A 29 -5.73 -16.55 16.87
C THR A 29 -6.55 -15.64 15.97
N ILE A 30 -6.13 -14.38 15.86
CA ILE A 30 -6.74 -13.41 14.96
C ILE A 30 -6.04 -13.51 13.60
N LYS A 31 -6.77 -14.00 12.60
CA LYS A 31 -6.27 -14.08 11.23
C LYS A 31 -6.39 -12.73 10.53
N ILE A 32 -5.35 -12.37 9.78
CA ILE A 32 -5.30 -11.20 8.90
C ILE A 32 -5.00 -11.71 7.49
N ALA A 33 -5.93 -11.51 6.56
CA ALA A 33 -5.70 -11.82 5.16
C ALA A 33 -4.72 -10.80 4.56
N LEU A 34 -3.65 -11.30 3.95
CA LEU A 34 -2.70 -10.52 3.16
C LEU A 34 -3.04 -10.76 1.69
N ALA A 35 -4.00 -9.98 1.17
CA ALA A 35 -4.49 -10.10 -0.20
C ALA A 35 -3.74 -9.15 -1.13
N GLY A 36 -3.13 -9.68 -2.19
CA GLY A 36 -2.36 -8.91 -3.16
C GLY A 36 -1.61 -9.81 -4.14
N PRO A 37 -0.84 -9.25 -5.08
CA PRO A 37 -0.18 -10.05 -6.10
C PRO A 37 0.96 -10.86 -5.48
N VAL A 38 0.83 -12.18 -5.47
CA VAL A 38 1.95 -13.11 -5.23
C VAL A 38 2.59 -13.46 -6.56
N THR A 39 1.78 -13.52 -7.62
CA THR A 39 2.23 -13.76 -8.99
C THR A 39 1.88 -12.58 -9.90
N GLY A 40 2.27 -12.68 -11.17
CA GLY A 40 1.98 -11.68 -12.18
C GLY A 40 3.04 -10.58 -12.32
N PRO A 41 2.82 -9.62 -13.24
CA PRO A 41 3.83 -8.63 -13.64
C PRO A 41 4.16 -7.61 -12.55
N VAL A 42 3.37 -7.58 -11.48
CA VAL A 42 3.47 -6.60 -10.39
C VAL A 42 3.62 -7.25 -9.01
N ALA A 43 4.07 -8.52 -8.97
CA ALA A 43 4.29 -9.28 -7.74
C ALA A 43 5.16 -8.56 -6.70
N GLN A 44 6.11 -7.73 -7.15
CA GLN A 44 6.97 -6.91 -6.31
C GLN A 44 6.18 -6.02 -5.31
N TYR A 45 5.00 -5.52 -5.67
CA TYR A 45 4.18 -4.74 -4.74
C TYR A 45 3.58 -5.60 -3.62
N GLY A 46 3.21 -6.84 -3.94
CA GLY A 46 2.76 -7.80 -2.94
C GLY A 46 3.90 -8.26 -2.05
N ASP A 47 5.13 -8.37 -2.56
CA ASP A 47 6.32 -8.63 -1.73
C ASP A 47 6.52 -7.51 -0.70
N MET A 48 6.40 -6.24 -1.11
CA MET A 48 6.45 -5.10 -0.19
C MET A 48 5.34 -5.15 0.87
N GLN A 49 4.10 -5.40 0.46
CA GLN A 49 2.95 -5.51 1.35
C GLN A 49 3.14 -6.64 2.37
N ARG A 50 3.52 -7.84 1.92
CA ARG A 50 3.77 -8.98 2.80
C ARG A 50 4.95 -8.73 3.74
N ALA A 51 6.05 -8.17 3.26
CA ALA A 51 7.22 -7.86 4.10
C ALA A 51 6.85 -6.93 5.26
N GLY A 52 6.11 -5.86 4.97
CA GLY A 52 5.62 -4.92 5.98
C GLY A 52 4.65 -5.56 6.98
N ALA A 53 3.62 -6.22 6.47
CA ALA A 53 2.57 -6.81 7.28
C ALA A 53 3.10 -7.93 8.19
N LEU A 54 3.94 -8.83 7.66
CA LEU A 54 4.50 -9.94 8.42
C LEU A 54 5.49 -9.46 9.49
N MET A 55 6.27 -8.41 9.23
CA MET A 55 7.13 -7.81 10.25
C MET A 55 6.29 -7.21 11.40
N ALA A 56 5.18 -6.54 11.11
CA ALA A 56 4.28 -6.01 12.13
C ALA A 56 3.66 -7.13 12.98
N ILE A 57 3.11 -8.17 12.32
CA ILE A 57 2.55 -9.35 12.99
C ILE A 57 3.58 -9.97 13.94
N GLU A 58 4.81 -10.17 13.47
CA GLU A 58 5.86 -10.74 14.30
C GLU A 58 6.19 -9.90 15.53
N GLN A 59 6.34 -8.58 15.38
CA GLN A 59 6.67 -7.69 16.49
C GLN A 59 5.53 -7.60 17.51
N ILE A 60 4.28 -7.54 17.04
CA ILE A 60 3.08 -7.54 17.89
C ILE A 60 2.98 -8.86 18.68
N ASN A 61 3.18 -10.00 18.01
CA ASN A 61 3.15 -11.32 18.65
C ASN A 61 4.26 -11.46 19.70
N LYS A 62 5.48 -10.99 19.40
CA LYS A 62 6.59 -10.94 20.37
C LYS A 62 6.28 -10.06 21.59
N ALA A 63 5.42 -9.05 21.44
CA ALA A 63 4.97 -8.20 22.53
C ALA A 63 3.77 -8.77 23.32
N GLY A 64 3.32 -9.99 23.00
CA GLY A 64 2.20 -10.65 23.69
C GLY A 64 0.90 -10.73 22.89
N GLY A 65 0.91 -10.28 21.64
CA GLY A 65 -0.28 -10.28 20.78
C GLY A 65 -1.25 -9.13 21.09
N VAL A 66 -2.48 -9.27 20.62
CA VAL A 66 -3.56 -8.27 20.78
C VAL A 66 -4.56 -8.80 21.80
N ASN A 67 -4.66 -8.17 22.97
CA ASN A 67 -5.46 -8.67 24.10
C ASN A 67 -5.13 -10.14 24.47
N GLY A 68 -3.87 -10.55 24.29
CA GLY A 68 -3.39 -11.92 24.50
C GLY A 68 -3.56 -12.88 23.31
N ALA A 69 -4.31 -12.49 22.27
CA ALA A 69 -4.47 -13.26 21.04
C ALA A 69 -3.29 -13.05 20.08
N GLN A 70 -2.78 -14.13 19.48
CA GLN A 70 -1.75 -14.04 18.46
C GLN A 70 -2.35 -13.64 17.10
N LEU A 71 -1.60 -12.89 16.31
CA LEU A 71 -1.92 -12.56 14.93
C LEU A 71 -1.34 -13.61 13.97
N GLU A 72 -2.11 -14.00 12.96
CA GLU A 72 -1.65 -14.89 11.88
C GLU A 72 -1.91 -14.25 10.51
N GLY A 73 -0.86 -14.05 9.71
CA GLY A 73 -0.98 -13.55 8.34
C GLY A 73 -1.28 -14.70 7.38
N VAL A 74 -2.41 -14.63 6.67
CA VAL A 74 -2.81 -15.63 5.67
C VAL A 74 -2.70 -15.03 4.28
N ILE A 75 -1.86 -15.59 3.42
CA ILE A 75 -1.55 -15.01 2.11
C ILE A 75 -2.58 -15.44 1.08
N TYR A 76 -3.10 -14.47 0.31
CA TYR A 76 -4.01 -14.71 -0.82
C TYR A 76 -3.47 -14.02 -2.08
N ASP A 77 -3.27 -14.78 -3.14
CA ASP A 77 -2.83 -14.26 -4.44
C ASP A 77 -4.01 -13.77 -5.27
N ASP A 78 -4.08 -12.48 -5.53
CA ASP A 78 -5.03 -11.90 -6.49
C ASP A 78 -4.40 -11.56 -7.84
N ALA A 79 -3.07 -11.73 -7.99
CA ALA A 79 -2.28 -11.34 -9.17
C ALA A 79 -2.47 -9.89 -9.66
N CYS A 80 -3.07 -9.00 -8.85
CA CYS A 80 -3.64 -7.73 -9.29
C CYS A 80 -4.63 -7.86 -10.48
N ASP A 81 -5.33 -8.99 -10.57
CA ASP A 81 -6.41 -9.21 -11.52
C ASP A 81 -7.78 -8.99 -10.85
N PRO A 82 -8.65 -8.12 -11.39
CA PRO A 82 -9.95 -7.81 -10.79
C PRO A 82 -10.85 -9.03 -10.57
N LYS A 83 -10.84 -10.01 -11.49
CA LYS A 83 -11.68 -11.21 -11.39
C LYS A 83 -11.14 -12.17 -10.32
N GLN A 84 -9.83 -12.32 -10.25
CA GLN A 84 -9.20 -13.11 -9.20
C GLN A 84 -9.35 -12.46 -7.82
N ALA A 85 -9.31 -11.12 -7.73
CA ALA A 85 -9.56 -10.39 -6.48
C ALA A 85 -10.96 -10.66 -5.91
N VAL A 86 -11.99 -10.72 -6.77
CA VAL A 86 -13.35 -11.14 -6.38
C VAL A 86 -13.35 -12.57 -5.83
N ALA A 87 -12.65 -13.50 -6.47
CA ALA A 87 -12.56 -14.89 -6.00
C ALA A 87 -11.82 -14.98 -4.66
N VAL A 88 -10.75 -14.20 -4.48
CA VAL A 88 -10.00 -14.07 -3.23
C VAL A 88 -10.87 -13.52 -2.12
N ALA A 89 -11.63 -12.44 -2.36
CA ALA A 89 -12.49 -11.85 -1.34
C ALA A 89 -13.55 -12.84 -0.85
N ASN A 90 -14.22 -13.55 -1.76
CA ASN A 90 -15.13 -14.64 -1.39
C ASN A 90 -14.42 -15.74 -0.59
N LYS A 91 -13.18 -16.08 -0.94
CA LYS A 91 -12.41 -17.08 -0.20
C LYS A 91 -12.05 -16.60 1.22
N VAL A 92 -11.64 -15.34 1.38
CA VAL A 92 -11.34 -14.72 2.68
C VAL A 92 -12.56 -14.79 3.60
N VAL A 93 -13.75 -14.45 3.09
CA VAL A 93 -15.02 -14.56 3.82
C VAL A 93 -15.31 -16.01 4.21
N ASN A 94 -15.21 -16.94 3.26
CA ASN A 94 -15.45 -18.37 3.51
C ASN A 94 -14.45 -18.99 4.50
N ASP A 95 -13.22 -18.49 4.56
CA ASP A 95 -12.20 -18.91 5.52
C ASP A 95 -12.43 -18.30 6.92
N GLY A 96 -13.47 -17.47 7.09
CA GLY A 96 -13.87 -16.84 8.36
C GLY A 96 -12.94 -15.70 8.80
N VAL A 97 -12.16 -15.12 7.88
CA VAL A 97 -11.22 -14.05 8.18
C VAL A 97 -11.94 -12.70 8.22
N LYS A 98 -11.74 -11.96 9.31
CA LYS A 98 -12.45 -10.69 9.59
C LYS A 98 -11.67 -9.42 9.26
N PHE A 99 -10.37 -9.55 9.01
CA PHE A 99 -9.47 -8.42 8.77
C PHE A 99 -8.59 -8.69 7.55
N VAL A 100 -8.49 -7.69 6.68
CA VAL A 100 -7.71 -7.75 5.45
C VAL A 100 -6.73 -6.59 5.41
N VAL A 101 -5.46 -6.90 5.16
CA VAL A 101 -4.47 -5.92 4.70
C VAL A 101 -4.25 -6.16 3.21
N GLY A 102 -4.85 -5.31 2.39
CA GLY A 102 -5.01 -5.51 0.96
C GLY A 102 -6.24 -4.77 0.45
N HIS A 103 -6.67 -4.94 -0.79
CA HIS A 103 -5.83 -5.46 -1.88
C HIS A 103 -4.82 -4.40 -2.30
N VAL A 104 -3.93 -4.75 -3.24
CA VAL A 104 -2.80 -3.89 -3.59
C VAL A 104 -3.11 -2.91 -4.74
N CYS A 105 -3.61 -3.40 -5.88
CA CYS A 105 -3.92 -2.55 -7.03
C CYS A 105 -5.36 -2.04 -6.98
N SER A 106 -5.59 -0.77 -7.31
CA SER A 106 -6.92 -0.14 -7.26
C SER A 106 -8.01 -0.92 -8.00
N SER A 107 -7.71 -1.43 -9.20
CA SER A 107 -8.62 -2.21 -10.04
C SER A 107 -9.02 -3.56 -9.42
N SER A 108 -8.18 -4.11 -8.52
CA SER A 108 -8.45 -5.33 -7.75
C SER A 108 -9.14 -5.02 -6.43
N THR A 109 -8.70 -3.96 -5.75
CA THR A 109 -9.25 -3.52 -4.47
C THR A 109 -10.70 -3.13 -4.57
N GLN A 110 -11.09 -2.34 -5.58
CA GLN A 110 -12.46 -1.85 -5.68
C GLN A 110 -13.51 -2.97 -5.72
N PRO A 111 -13.47 -3.96 -6.63
CA PRO A 111 -14.48 -5.02 -6.64
C PRO A 111 -14.41 -5.95 -5.42
N ALA A 112 -13.24 -6.09 -4.78
CA ALA A 112 -13.12 -6.88 -3.54
C ALA A 112 -13.82 -6.20 -2.35
N THR A 113 -13.77 -4.87 -2.27
CA THR A 113 -14.37 -4.12 -1.17
C THR A 113 -15.89 -4.23 -1.11
N ASP A 114 -16.57 -4.48 -2.24
CA ASP A 114 -18.03 -4.69 -2.28
C ASP A 114 -18.40 -5.90 -1.41
N ILE A 115 -17.65 -6.99 -1.59
CA ILE A 115 -17.83 -8.24 -0.84
C ILE A 115 -17.50 -8.03 0.64
N TYR A 116 -16.41 -7.33 0.94
CA TYR A 116 -16.01 -7.12 2.33
C TYR A 116 -16.99 -6.23 3.10
N GLU A 117 -17.51 -5.18 2.46
CA GLU A 117 -18.53 -4.33 3.07
C GLU A 117 -19.81 -5.12 3.34
N ASP A 118 -20.29 -5.91 2.36
CA ASP A 118 -21.52 -6.70 2.50
C ASP A 118 -21.40 -7.84 3.53
N GLU A 119 -20.21 -8.43 3.67
CA GLU A 119 -19.96 -9.59 4.55
C GLU A 119 -19.34 -9.21 5.91
N GLY A 120 -19.24 -7.91 6.22
CA GLY A 120 -18.78 -7.46 7.53
C GLY A 120 -17.28 -7.68 7.77
N VAL A 121 -16.44 -7.58 6.75
CA VAL A 121 -14.98 -7.74 6.83
C VAL A 121 -14.29 -6.37 6.74
N LEU A 122 -13.42 -6.06 7.71
CA LEU A 122 -12.66 -4.81 7.68
C LEU A 122 -11.44 -4.95 6.77
N MET A 123 -11.29 -4.01 5.83
CA MET A 123 -10.18 -3.99 4.89
C MET A 123 -9.39 -2.69 5.00
N ILE A 124 -8.07 -2.79 5.15
CA ILE A 124 -7.14 -1.66 5.06
C ILE A 124 -6.19 -1.89 3.89
N THR A 125 -6.30 -1.09 2.82
CA THR A 125 -5.33 -1.15 1.72
C THR A 125 -4.08 -0.33 2.03
N PRO A 126 -2.87 -0.88 1.84
CA PRO A 126 -1.63 -0.15 2.05
C PRO A 126 -1.11 0.56 0.79
N SER A 127 -1.80 0.44 -0.35
CA SER A 127 -1.25 0.86 -1.64
C SER A 127 -2.27 1.31 -2.69
N ALA A 128 -3.56 0.95 -2.59
CA ALA A 128 -4.54 1.38 -3.59
C ALA A 128 -4.95 2.85 -3.35
N THR A 129 -4.75 3.68 -4.36
CA THR A 129 -4.86 5.15 -4.27
C THR A 129 -6.07 5.73 -5.01
N ALA A 130 -6.84 4.91 -5.74
CA ALA A 130 -8.02 5.39 -6.45
C ALA A 130 -9.06 5.97 -5.47
N PRO A 131 -9.53 7.21 -5.66
CA PRO A 131 -10.49 7.85 -4.77
C PRO A 131 -11.83 7.13 -4.69
N GLU A 132 -12.26 6.45 -5.77
CA GLU A 132 -13.56 5.77 -5.84
C GLU A 132 -13.71 4.64 -4.81
N ILE A 133 -12.60 4.07 -4.33
CA ILE A 133 -12.60 2.98 -3.36
C ILE A 133 -13.34 3.38 -2.07
N THR A 134 -13.13 4.60 -1.57
CA THR A 134 -13.70 5.12 -0.31
C THR A 134 -14.84 6.13 -0.52
N SER A 135 -15.14 6.53 -1.77
CA SER A 135 -16.20 7.52 -2.05
C SER A 135 -17.62 6.92 -2.16
N ARG A 136 -17.78 5.63 -1.90
CA ARG A 136 -19.04 4.87 -2.10
C ARG A 136 -19.90 4.72 -0.83
N GLY A 137 -19.50 5.35 0.27
CA GLY A 137 -20.25 5.34 1.54
C GLY A 137 -19.97 4.15 2.45
N TYR A 138 -19.04 3.28 2.06
CA TYR A 138 -18.61 2.11 2.80
C TYR A 138 -18.00 2.46 4.17
N LYS A 139 -18.20 1.57 5.14
CA LYS A 139 -17.86 1.76 6.55
C LYS A 139 -16.68 0.92 6.99
N LEU A 140 -16.36 -0.17 6.30
CA LEU A 140 -15.31 -1.11 6.71
C LEU A 140 -14.01 -0.96 5.91
N ILE A 141 -13.96 0.03 5.01
CA ILE A 141 -12.86 0.23 4.07
C ILE A 141 -12.00 1.42 4.49
N PHE A 142 -10.70 1.17 4.65
CA PHE A 142 -9.71 2.17 5.04
C PHE A 142 -8.46 2.06 4.17
N ARG A 143 -7.58 3.06 4.24
CA ARG A 143 -6.27 3.01 3.58
C ARG A 143 -5.15 3.63 4.42
N THR A 144 -3.93 3.09 4.34
CA THR A 144 -2.72 3.66 4.98
C THR A 144 -1.78 4.33 3.98
N ILE A 145 -2.31 4.72 2.83
CA ILE A 145 -1.65 5.42 1.73
C ILE A 145 -2.49 6.64 1.33
N GLY A 146 -1.93 7.56 0.55
CA GLY A 146 -2.65 8.71 0.00
C GLY A 146 -3.58 8.38 -1.18
N LEU A 147 -4.08 9.44 -1.82
CA LEU A 147 -5.03 9.36 -2.93
C LEU A 147 -4.47 9.91 -4.24
N ASP A 148 -4.96 9.42 -5.37
CA ASP A 148 -4.56 9.93 -6.70
C ASP A 148 -4.98 11.39 -6.92
N ASN A 149 -6.12 11.81 -6.37
CA ASN A 149 -6.56 13.21 -6.41
C ASN A 149 -5.79 14.13 -5.45
N MET A 150 -4.87 13.58 -4.67
CA MET A 150 -3.85 14.33 -3.91
C MET A 150 -2.51 14.29 -4.66
N GLN A 151 -2.13 13.12 -5.19
CA GLN A 151 -0.86 12.89 -5.86
C GLN A 151 -0.78 13.55 -7.25
N GLY A 152 -1.82 13.42 -8.07
CA GLY A 152 -1.90 14.02 -9.40
C GLY A 152 -1.67 15.54 -9.38
N PRO A 153 -2.31 16.29 -8.47
CA PRO A 153 -2.02 17.71 -8.30
C PRO A 153 -0.58 18.04 -7.89
N VAL A 154 0.09 17.19 -7.09
CA VAL A 154 1.52 17.38 -6.76
C VAL A 154 2.37 17.28 -8.03
N ALA A 155 2.17 16.23 -8.83
CA ALA A 155 2.88 16.04 -10.08
C ALA A 155 2.57 17.15 -11.09
N GLY A 156 1.30 17.48 -11.29
CA GLY A 156 0.86 18.50 -12.24
C GLY A 156 1.38 19.90 -11.90
N LYS A 157 1.38 20.30 -10.61
CA LYS A 157 1.97 21.57 -10.17
C LYS A 157 3.48 21.59 -10.41
N PHE A 158 4.18 20.51 -10.07
CA PHE A 158 5.62 20.42 -10.33
C PHE A 158 5.95 20.57 -11.83
N ILE A 159 5.18 19.91 -12.70
CA ILE A 159 5.31 20.05 -14.16
C ILE A 159 5.04 21.49 -14.58
N ALA A 160 3.95 22.10 -14.09
CA ALA A 160 3.58 23.45 -14.44
C ALA A 160 4.59 24.51 -13.98
N GLU A 161 5.26 24.29 -12.84
CA GLU A 161 6.25 25.23 -12.32
C GLU A 161 7.62 25.07 -13.00
N ARG A 162 8.07 23.84 -13.21
CA ARG A 162 9.45 23.55 -13.64
C ARG A 162 9.58 23.31 -15.15
N TYR A 163 8.48 22.97 -15.84
CA TYR A 163 8.48 22.58 -17.25
C TYR A 163 7.43 23.33 -18.08
N LYS A 164 6.98 24.52 -17.66
CA LYS A 164 5.98 25.34 -18.37
C LYS A 164 6.26 25.60 -19.85
N ASP A 165 7.54 25.71 -20.23
CA ASP A 165 7.96 26.04 -21.60
C ASP A 165 8.24 24.78 -22.44
N LYS A 166 7.84 23.60 -21.97
CA LYS A 166 8.06 22.30 -22.62
C LYS A 166 6.79 21.76 -23.23
N THR A 167 6.94 21.02 -24.33
CA THR A 167 5.84 20.21 -24.88
C THR A 167 5.59 19.00 -23.99
N ILE A 168 4.44 18.98 -23.33
CA ILE A 168 4.05 17.93 -22.37
C ILE A 168 3.21 16.85 -23.06
N ALA A 169 3.54 15.59 -22.81
CA ALA A 169 2.68 14.44 -23.03
C ALA A 169 2.26 13.82 -21.70
N VAL A 170 1.03 13.32 -21.64
CA VAL A 170 0.48 12.58 -20.51
C VAL A 170 -0.02 11.24 -21.05
N LEU A 171 0.54 10.15 -20.54
CA LEU A 171 0.27 8.79 -20.98
C LEU A 171 -0.36 8.01 -19.82
N HIS A 172 -1.11 6.95 -20.14
CA HIS A 172 -1.67 6.04 -19.13
C HIS A 172 -1.78 4.60 -19.63
N ASP A 173 -1.95 3.64 -18.74
CA ASP A 173 -2.12 2.21 -19.07
C ASP A 173 -3.58 1.74 -19.22
N LYS A 174 -4.53 2.70 -19.22
CA LYS A 174 -5.99 2.50 -19.27
C LYS A 174 -6.59 1.77 -18.07
N GLN A 175 -5.80 1.47 -17.05
CA GLN A 175 -6.32 0.92 -15.81
C GLN A 175 -6.84 2.05 -14.91
N GLN A 176 -7.73 1.69 -13.98
CA GLN A 176 -8.34 2.64 -13.04
C GLN A 176 -7.30 3.57 -12.37
N TYR A 177 -6.20 2.98 -11.89
CA TYR A 177 -5.10 3.74 -11.27
C TYR A 177 -4.40 4.64 -12.28
N GLY A 178 -3.82 4.07 -13.34
CA GLY A 178 -2.99 4.80 -14.28
C GLY A 178 -3.74 5.89 -15.04
N GLU A 179 -4.96 5.61 -15.49
CA GLU A 179 -5.79 6.60 -16.17
C GLU A 179 -6.32 7.67 -15.21
N GLY A 180 -6.74 7.27 -13.99
CA GLY A 180 -7.22 8.20 -12.98
C GLY A 180 -6.19 9.26 -12.63
N ILE A 181 -4.97 8.84 -12.26
CA ILE A 181 -3.92 9.78 -11.89
C ILE A 181 -3.40 10.61 -13.08
N ALA A 182 -3.30 10.01 -14.27
CA ALA A 182 -2.94 10.75 -15.48
C ALA A 182 -3.97 11.84 -15.81
N THR A 183 -5.25 11.58 -15.58
CA THR A 183 -6.33 12.55 -15.76
C THR A 183 -6.19 13.72 -14.79
N GLU A 184 -5.90 13.47 -13.51
CA GLU A 184 -5.65 14.53 -12.51
C GLU A 184 -4.41 15.38 -12.84
N VAL A 185 -3.35 14.76 -13.34
CA VAL A 185 -2.16 15.49 -13.81
C VAL A 185 -2.48 16.37 -15.01
N LYS A 186 -3.14 15.81 -16.04
CA LYS A 186 -3.54 16.58 -17.23
C LYS A 186 -4.39 17.78 -16.81
N LYS A 187 -5.41 17.55 -15.98
CA LYS A 187 -6.28 18.61 -15.47
C LYS A 187 -5.48 19.69 -14.76
N THR A 188 -4.59 19.32 -13.85
CA THR A 188 -3.78 20.29 -13.08
C THR A 188 -2.85 21.12 -13.97
N VAL A 189 -2.23 20.49 -14.98
CA VAL A 189 -1.35 21.18 -15.95
C VAL A 189 -2.14 22.14 -16.84
N GLU A 190 -3.32 21.73 -17.31
CA GLU A 190 -4.20 22.57 -18.15
C GLU A 190 -4.82 23.73 -17.35
N ASP A 191 -5.18 23.51 -16.07
CA ASP A 191 -5.65 24.57 -15.15
C ASP A 191 -4.57 25.64 -14.92
N ALA A 192 -3.29 25.29 -15.05
CA ALA A 192 -2.17 26.23 -15.01
C ALA A 192 -1.89 26.94 -16.35
N GLY A 193 -2.73 26.73 -17.36
CA GLY A 193 -2.63 27.37 -18.68
C GLY A 193 -1.65 26.68 -19.65
N ILE A 194 -1.16 25.49 -19.33
CA ILE A 194 -0.22 24.73 -20.18
C ILE A 194 -1.00 23.67 -20.94
N LYS A 195 -0.90 23.67 -22.26
CA LYS A 195 -1.56 22.67 -23.11
C LYS A 195 -0.83 21.34 -23.07
N VAL A 196 -1.54 20.26 -22.75
CA VAL A 196 -1.05 18.89 -22.97
C VAL A 196 -1.14 18.55 -24.46
N ALA A 197 0.00 18.30 -25.10
CA ALA A 197 0.08 18.07 -26.55
C ALA A 197 -0.36 16.67 -26.96
N VAL A 198 -0.13 15.68 -26.09
CA VAL A 198 -0.52 14.28 -26.29
C VAL A 198 -1.14 13.75 -25.00
N PHE A 199 -2.38 13.26 -25.07
CA PHE A 199 -3.00 12.45 -24.04
C PHE A 199 -3.37 11.10 -24.65
N GLU A 200 -2.74 10.01 -24.22
CA GLU A 200 -2.89 8.71 -24.88
C GLU A 200 -2.69 7.51 -23.95
N GLY A 201 -3.55 6.51 -24.11
CA GLY A 201 -3.46 5.25 -23.38
C GLY A 201 -2.67 4.18 -24.15
N LEU A 202 -1.75 3.49 -23.47
CA LEU A 202 -1.15 2.23 -23.89
C LEU A 202 -1.87 1.03 -23.25
N ASN A 203 -1.65 -0.19 -23.73
CA ASN A 203 -2.21 -1.38 -23.05
C ASN A 203 -1.17 -1.95 -22.08
N ALA A 204 -1.60 -2.24 -20.86
CA ALA A 204 -0.77 -2.99 -19.92
C ALA A 204 -0.34 -4.34 -20.54
N GLY A 205 0.93 -4.70 -20.40
CA GLY A 205 1.51 -5.90 -21.01
C GLY A 205 2.12 -5.69 -22.40
N ASP A 206 1.84 -4.58 -23.08
CA ASP A 206 2.49 -4.24 -24.35
C ASP A 206 4.03 -4.19 -24.18
N LYS A 207 4.74 -4.71 -25.17
CA LYS A 207 6.23 -4.78 -25.16
C LYS A 207 6.89 -3.88 -26.18
N ASP A 208 6.11 -3.32 -27.11
CA ASP A 208 6.60 -2.46 -28.19
C ASP A 208 5.88 -1.10 -28.12
N PHE A 209 6.67 -0.04 -27.88
CA PHE A 209 6.22 1.34 -27.82
C PHE A 209 6.78 2.20 -28.95
N ASN A 210 7.37 1.61 -30.00
CA ASN A 210 8.04 2.34 -31.09
C ASN A 210 7.11 3.33 -31.81
N ALA A 211 5.85 2.94 -32.05
CA ALA A 211 4.86 3.80 -32.70
C ALA A 211 4.53 5.02 -31.84
N LEU A 212 4.31 4.81 -30.54
CA LEU A 212 4.06 5.86 -29.55
C LEU A 212 5.26 6.81 -29.47
N ILE A 213 6.47 6.28 -29.30
CA ILE A 213 7.69 7.09 -29.23
C ILE A 213 7.91 7.91 -30.51
N SER A 214 7.64 7.33 -31.68
CA SER A 214 7.70 8.04 -32.96
C SER A 214 6.72 9.21 -33.02
N LYS A 215 5.52 9.04 -32.45
CA LYS A 215 4.51 10.11 -32.32
C LYS A 215 5.00 11.19 -31.36
N LEU A 216 5.55 10.84 -30.20
CA LEU A 216 6.12 11.78 -29.23
C LEU A 216 7.24 12.62 -29.86
N LYS A 217 8.15 12.00 -30.62
CA LYS A 217 9.21 12.70 -31.36
C LYS A 217 8.66 13.67 -32.39
N LYS A 218 7.67 13.24 -33.20
CA LYS A 218 7.02 14.11 -34.21
C LYS A 218 6.31 15.31 -33.56
N ALA A 219 5.74 15.11 -32.38
CA ALA A 219 5.11 16.18 -31.60
C ALA A 219 6.12 17.07 -30.88
N GLY A 220 7.42 16.76 -30.90
CA GLY A 220 8.45 17.52 -30.20
C GLY A 220 8.29 17.47 -28.68
N VAL A 221 7.80 16.34 -28.14
CA VAL A 221 7.59 16.15 -26.70
C VAL A 221 8.92 16.20 -25.96
N GLN A 222 8.97 16.98 -24.89
CA GLN A 222 10.16 17.18 -24.03
C GLN A 222 9.92 16.73 -22.59
N PHE A 223 8.66 16.49 -22.21
CA PHE A 223 8.30 15.95 -20.92
C PHE A 223 7.15 14.96 -21.07
N VAL A 224 7.26 13.81 -20.41
CA VAL A 224 6.25 12.75 -20.42
C VAL A 224 5.87 12.44 -18.98
N TYR A 225 4.59 12.61 -18.63
CA TYR A 225 4.01 11.95 -17.47
C TYR A 225 3.43 10.60 -17.92
N PHE A 226 3.66 9.53 -17.16
CA PHE A 226 3.02 8.23 -17.39
C PHE A 226 2.34 7.74 -16.12
N GLY A 227 1.01 7.62 -16.15
CA GLY A 227 0.21 6.99 -15.11
C GLY A 227 0.11 5.49 -15.34
N GLY A 228 0.71 4.70 -14.46
CA GLY A 228 0.73 3.25 -14.56
C GLY A 228 1.85 2.65 -13.73
N TYR A 229 2.25 1.43 -14.07
CA TYR A 229 3.20 0.64 -13.28
C TYR A 229 4.60 0.54 -13.90
N HIS A 230 5.53 0.04 -13.09
CA HIS A 230 6.95 -0.09 -13.47
C HIS A 230 7.22 -0.94 -14.72
N PRO A 231 6.47 -2.01 -15.09
CA PRO A 231 6.81 -2.81 -16.26
C PRO A 231 6.72 -2.00 -17.56
N GLU A 232 5.63 -1.24 -17.73
CA GLU A 232 5.41 -0.38 -18.89
C GLU A 232 6.34 0.83 -18.86
N MET A 233 6.50 1.50 -17.72
CA MET A 233 7.41 2.65 -17.60
C MET A 233 8.85 2.27 -17.93
N GLY A 234 9.34 1.12 -17.43
CA GLY A 234 10.71 0.70 -17.64
C GLY A 234 11.00 0.42 -19.11
N LEU A 235 10.05 -0.24 -19.79
CA LEU A 235 10.13 -0.49 -21.23
C LEU A 235 10.02 0.81 -22.05
N LEU A 236 9.15 1.74 -21.64
CA LEU A 236 9.00 3.04 -22.28
C LEU A 236 10.29 3.86 -22.18
N LEU A 237 10.90 3.95 -20.99
CA LEU A 237 12.18 4.62 -20.76
C LEU A 237 13.29 4.04 -21.65
N ARG A 238 13.43 2.70 -21.63
CA ARG A 238 14.47 2.01 -22.41
C ARG A 238 14.32 2.28 -23.91
N GLN A 239 13.11 2.11 -24.45
CA GLN A 239 12.85 2.29 -25.87
C GLN A 239 12.93 3.76 -26.28
N ALA A 240 12.50 4.70 -25.43
CA ALA A 240 12.63 6.13 -25.67
C ALA A 240 14.10 6.54 -25.79
N LYS A 241 14.96 6.04 -24.89
CA LYS A 241 16.42 6.27 -24.95
C LYS A 241 17.04 5.68 -26.22
N GLN A 242 16.69 4.44 -26.57
CA GLN A 242 17.16 3.78 -27.80
C GLN A 242 16.75 4.52 -29.07
N ALA A 243 15.54 5.08 -29.08
CA ALA A 243 15.01 5.86 -30.20
C ALA A 243 15.50 7.32 -30.22
N GLY A 244 16.30 7.75 -29.23
CA GLY A 244 16.80 9.12 -29.12
C GLY A 244 15.69 10.16 -28.89
N LEU A 245 14.68 9.82 -28.09
CA LEU A 245 13.72 10.80 -27.57
C LEU A 245 14.34 11.51 -26.36
N ASP A 246 14.65 12.80 -26.53
CA ASP A 246 15.18 13.67 -25.46
C ASP A 246 14.03 14.27 -24.64
N ALA A 247 13.39 13.44 -23.82
CA ALA A 247 12.31 13.83 -22.93
C ALA A 247 12.61 13.41 -21.49
N ARG A 248 12.24 14.27 -20.53
CA ARG A 248 12.19 13.91 -19.11
C ARG A 248 10.92 13.11 -18.84
N PHE A 249 11.03 12.04 -18.05
CA PHE A 249 9.90 11.20 -17.69
C PHE A 249 9.53 11.39 -16.22
N MET A 250 8.24 11.33 -15.93
CA MET A 250 7.69 11.35 -14.58
C MET A 250 6.59 10.30 -14.45
N GLY A 251 6.52 9.62 -13.31
CA GLY A 251 5.41 8.72 -13.00
C GLY A 251 4.93 8.86 -11.56
N PRO A 252 3.85 8.15 -11.20
CA PRO A 252 3.38 8.05 -9.83
C PRO A 252 4.19 7.03 -9.02
N GLU A 253 3.79 6.77 -7.80
CA GLU A 253 4.46 5.84 -6.89
C GLU A 253 4.52 4.41 -7.42
N GLY A 254 3.56 4.00 -8.26
CA GLY A 254 3.58 2.73 -8.97
C GLY A 254 4.87 2.49 -9.76
N VAL A 255 5.52 3.52 -10.31
CA VAL A 255 6.78 3.31 -11.07
C VAL A 255 8.02 3.26 -10.17
N GLY A 256 7.91 3.71 -8.91
CA GLY A 256 9.03 3.96 -8.00
C GLY A 256 9.50 2.74 -7.21
N ASN A 257 10.02 1.72 -7.90
CA ASN A 257 10.63 0.55 -7.26
C ASN A 257 11.86 0.04 -8.04
N SER A 258 12.68 -0.80 -7.41
CA SER A 258 13.96 -1.29 -7.97
C SER A 258 13.84 -1.97 -9.34
N GLU A 259 12.71 -2.60 -9.65
CA GLU A 259 12.50 -3.27 -10.94
C GLU A 259 12.49 -2.28 -12.12
N ILE A 260 12.19 -1.00 -11.88
CA ILE A 260 12.28 0.01 -12.95
C ILE A 260 13.69 0.10 -13.51
N THR A 261 14.70 0.07 -12.65
CA THR A 261 16.12 0.10 -13.03
C THR A 261 16.51 -1.22 -13.68
N ALA A 262 16.00 -2.36 -13.20
CA ALA A 262 16.25 -3.66 -13.81
C ALA A 262 15.75 -3.73 -15.27
N ILE A 263 14.61 -3.11 -15.57
CA ILE A 263 14.03 -3.09 -16.91
C ILE A 263 14.65 -2.02 -17.81
N ALA A 264 14.81 -0.79 -17.29
CA ALA A 264 15.24 0.39 -18.04
C ALA A 264 16.75 0.51 -18.18
N GLY A 265 17.53 -0.09 -17.28
CA GLY A 265 18.97 0.13 -17.15
C GLY A 265 19.28 1.61 -16.94
N ASP A 266 20.33 2.11 -17.61
CA ASP A 266 20.72 3.53 -17.56
C ASP A 266 19.63 4.52 -18.06
N ALA A 267 18.51 4.04 -18.60
CA ALA A 267 17.39 4.90 -18.97
C ALA A 267 16.53 5.32 -17.77
N SER A 268 16.67 4.67 -16.60
CA SER A 268 15.98 5.11 -15.38
C SER A 268 16.60 6.36 -14.74
N GLU A 269 17.85 6.69 -15.08
CA GLU A 269 18.56 7.84 -14.52
C GLU A 269 17.79 9.14 -14.82
N GLY A 270 17.43 9.85 -13.76
CA GLY A 270 16.68 11.08 -13.88
C GLY A 270 15.18 10.87 -14.13
N MET A 271 14.63 9.67 -14.02
CA MET A 271 13.17 9.56 -13.96
C MET A 271 12.67 10.29 -12.71
N LEU A 272 11.64 11.12 -12.86
CA LEU A 272 10.96 11.73 -11.71
C LEU A 272 9.84 10.82 -11.23
N ALA A 273 9.54 10.84 -9.94
CA ALA A 273 8.36 10.16 -9.40
C ALA A 273 7.76 10.90 -8.21
N THR A 274 6.43 10.94 -8.12
CA THR A 274 5.76 11.27 -6.86
C THR A 274 5.71 10.03 -6.00
N LEU A 275 6.35 10.04 -4.84
CA LEU A 275 6.40 8.90 -3.92
C LEU A 275 5.89 9.34 -2.54
N PRO A 276 5.42 8.42 -1.69
CA PRO A 276 5.35 8.67 -0.26
C PRO A 276 6.72 9.12 0.26
N ARG A 277 6.70 9.91 1.33
CA ARG A 277 7.93 10.25 2.06
C ARG A 277 8.75 8.99 2.35
N ALA A 278 10.07 9.12 2.31
CA ALA A 278 11.02 8.07 2.69
C ALA A 278 10.95 7.76 4.20
N PHE A 279 9.89 7.09 4.65
CA PHE A 279 9.65 6.73 6.04
C PHE A 279 10.80 5.88 6.62
N GLU A 280 11.48 5.11 5.79
CA GLU A 280 12.65 4.31 6.16
C GLU A 280 13.87 5.15 6.57
N GLN A 281 13.89 6.43 6.20
CA GLN A 281 14.94 7.38 6.57
C GLN A 281 14.58 8.20 7.81
N ASP A 282 13.35 8.07 8.33
CA ASP A 282 12.95 8.76 9.56
C ASP A 282 13.71 8.16 10.77
N PRO A 283 14.46 8.97 11.56
CA PRO A 283 15.18 8.49 12.73
C PRO A 283 14.31 7.70 13.72
N LYS A 284 13.01 8.02 13.82
CA LYS A 284 12.08 7.30 14.71
C LYS A 284 11.93 5.81 14.32
N ASN A 285 12.13 5.50 13.04
CA ASN A 285 11.97 4.15 12.50
C ASN A 285 13.27 3.33 12.56
N LYS A 286 14.37 3.89 13.06
CA LYS A 286 15.68 3.23 13.06
C LYS A 286 15.65 1.79 13.60
N ALA A 287 14.99 1.55 14.73
CA ALA A 287 14.90 0.21 15.32
C ALA A 287 14.14 -0.78 14.42
N LEU A 288 13.05 -0.32 13.78
CA LEU A 288 12.31 -1.13 12.82
C LEU A 288 13.14 -1.46 11.58
N ILE A 289 13.88 -0.47 11.06
CA ILE A 289 14.78 -0.66 9.91
C ILE A 289 15.91 -1.63 10.24
N ASP A 290 16.49 -1.54 11.43
CA ASP A 290 17.50 -2.50 11.88
C ASP A 290 16.92 -3.92 12.02
N ALA A 291 15.64 -4.06 12.40
CA ALA A 291 14.96 -5.36 12.45
C ALA A 291 14.75 -5.98 11.06
N PHE A 292 14.41 -5.19 10.04
CA PHE A 292 14.37 -5.65 8.64
C PHE A 292 15.76 -6.10 8.17
N LYS A 293 16.79 -5.29 8.42
CA LYS A 293 18.18 -5.61 8.05
C LYS A 293 18.68 -6.89 8.71
N ALA A 294 18.34 -7.13 9.97
CA ALA A 294 18.70 -8.36 10.68
C ALA A 294 18.10 -9.63 10.04
N LYS A 295 17.06 -9.49 9.20
CA LYS A 295 16.45 -10.57 8.43
C LYS A 295 16.84 -10.59 6.95
N ASN A 296 17.77 -9.73 6.53
CA ASN A 296 18.10 -9.51 5.12
C ASN A 296 16.89 -9.13 4.27
N GLN A 297 15.94 -8.39 4.85
CA GLN A 297 14.78 -7.86 4.14
C GLN A 297 15.01 -6.39 3.80
N ASP A 298 14.52 -5.96 2.63
CA ASP A 298 14.60 -4.57 2.19
C ASP A 298 13.39 -3.76 2.70
N PRO A 299 13.58 -2.77 3.59
CA PRO A 299 12.51 -1.92 4.07
C PRO A 299 12.24 -0.69 3.19
N SER A 300 13.02 -0.48 2.13
CA SER A 300 12.95 0.74 1.31
C SER A 300 11.74 0.79 0.36
N GLY A 301 11.08 -0.35 0.14
CA GLY A 301 9.88 -0.43 -0.67
C GLY A 301 8.76 0.47 -0.14
N ILE A 302 8.19 1.28 -1.04
CA ILE A 302 7.23 2.34 -0.69
C ILE A 302 5.95 1.84 0.00
N PHE A 303 5.60 0.55 -0.16
CA PHE A 303 4.43 -0.07 0.47
C PHE A 303 4.75 -0.89 1.74
N VAL A 304 6.02 -1.07 2.09
CA VAL A 304 6.44 -1.85 3.26
C VAL A 304 5.94 -1.20 4.55
N LEU A 305 6.28 0.07 4.78
CA LEU A 305 5.88 0.75 6.01
C LEU A 305 4.38 1.12 6.07
N PRO A 306 3.70 1.45 4.95
CA PRO A 306 2.24 1.50 4.91
C PRO A 306 1.55 0.18 5.29
N ALA A 307 2.04 -0.97 4.82
CA ALA A 307 1.49 -2.29 5.19
C ALA A 307 1.78 -2.67 6.64
N TYR A 308 2.97 -2.37 7.15
CA TYR A 308 3.28 -2.47 8.58
C TYR A 308 2.28 -1.64 9.41
N SER A 309 2.02 -0.41 8.96
CA SER A 309 1.11 0.52 9.64
C SER A 309 -0.34 0.04 9.59
N ALA A 310 -0.78 -0.58 8.49
CA ALA A 310 -2.12 -1.17 8.38
C ALA A 310 -2.37 -2.26 9.43
N VAL A 311 -1.41 -3.19 9.61
CA VAL A 311 -1.49 -4.21 10.68
C VAL A 311 -1.48 -3.54 12.05
N THR A 312 -0.59 -2.56 12.26
CA THR A 312 -0.50 -1.83 13.54
C THR A 312 -1.82 -1.13 13.89
N VAL A 313 -2.48 -0.53 12.91
CA VAL A 313 -3.78 0.14 13.07
C VAL A 313 -4.89 -0.87 13.38
N ILE A 314 -4.94 -2.02 12.69
CA ILE A 314 -5.90 -3.09 13.01
C ILE A 314 -5.71 -3.55 14.45
N ALA A 315 -4.48 -3.89 14.85
CA ALA A 315 -4.16 -4.37 16.19
C ALA A 315 -4.57 -3.35 17.28
N LYS A 316 -4.13 -2.10 17.14
CA LYS A 316 -4.50 -1.03 18.09
C LYS A 316 -6.00 -0.71 18.05
N GLY A 317 -6.63 -0.84 16.89
CA GLY A 317 -8.08 -0.68 16.74
C GLY A 317 -8.85 -1.73 17.52
N ILE A 318 -8.42 -2.99 17.49
CA ILE A 318 -8.98 -4.10 18.29
C ILE A 318 -8.79 -3.83 19.78
N GLU A 319 -7.61 -3.37 20.21
CA GLU A 319 -7.38 -2.99 21.62
C GLU A 319 -8.33 -1.89 22.07
N LYS A 320 -8.57 -0.89 21.22
CA LYS A 320 -9.49 0.23 21.51
C LYS A 320 -10.96 -0.17 21.49
N ALA A 321 -11.36 -1.06 20.58
CA ALA A 321 -12.71 -1.61 20.50
C ALA A 321 -13.01 -2.58 21.66
N GLY A 322 -11.98 -3.18 22.25
CA GLY A 322 -12.10 -4.19 23.30
C GLY A 322 -12.37 -5.60 22.78
N GLU A 323 -12.67 -5.76 21.49
CA GLU A 323 -12.89 -7.04 20.84
C GLU A 323 -12.56 -6.99 19.34
N ALA A 324 -12.33 -8.16 18.74
CA ALA A 324 -11.99 -8.33 17.33
C ALA A 324 -13.23 -8.36 16.43
N ASP A 325 -14.07 -7.33 16.55
CA ASP A 325 -15.27 -7.11 15.75
C ASP A 325 -15.05 -6.02 14.69
N PRO A 326 -15.19 -6.31 13.38
CA PRO A 326 -14.89 -5.36 12.30
C PRO A 326 -15.60 -4.01 12.40
N GLU A 327 -16.88 -3.97 12.77
CA GLU A 327 -17.64 -2.72 12.87
C GLU A 327 -17.14 -1.86 14.04
N LYS A 328 -16.94 -2.48 15.21
CA LYS A 328 -16.40 -1.78 16.38
C LYS A 328 -14.97 -1.31 16.17
N VAL A 329 -14.15 -2.11 15.49
CA VAL A 329 -12.79 -1.70 15.09
C VAL A 329 -12.89 -0.51 14.14
N ALA A 330 -13.76 -0.55 13.12
CA ALA A 330 -13.94 0.57 12.20
C ALA A 330 -14.39 1.86 12.90
N GLU A 331 -15.26 1.78 13.90
CA GLU A 331 -15.64 2.92 14.75
C GLU A 331 -14.43 3.45 15.55
N ALA A 332 -13.66 2.55 16.17
CA ALA A 332 -12.44 2.90 16.89
C ALA A 332 -11.41 3.58 15.97
N LEU A 333 -11.27 3.12 14.72
CA LEU A 333 -10.37 3.72 13.74
C LEU A 333 -10.75 5.17 13.39
N ARG A 334 -12.05 5.46 13.24
CA ARG A 334 -12.54 6.82 12.91
C ARG A 334 -12.41 7.81 14.06
N THR A 335 -12.49 7.33 15.30
CA THR A 335 -12.57 8.17 16.51
C THR A 335 -11.23 8.36 17.21
N ASN A 336 -10.17 7.68 16.76
CA ASN A 336 -8.85 7.72 17.37
C ASN A 336 -7.74 8.07 16.37
N THR A 337 -6.56 8.33 16.93
CA THR A 337 -5.31 8.52 16.19
C THR A 337 -4.31 7.45 16.62
N PHE A 338 -3.56 6.91 15.67
CA PHE A 338 -2.65 5.78 15.89
C PHE A 338 -1.22 6.17 15.54
N GLU A 339 -0.31 6.06 16.50
CA GLU A 339 1.12 6.21 16.23
C GLU A 339 1.64 5.01 15.42
N THR A 340 2.25 5.29 14.28
CA THR A 340 2.81 4.29 13.37
C THR A 340 4.14 4.76 12.76
N PRO A 341 4.91 3.85 12.11
CA PRO A 341 6.10 4.23 11.37
C PRO A 341 5.85 5.30 10.29
N THR A 342 4.66 5.33 9.68
CA THR A 342 4.30 6.33 8.66
C THR A 342 3.73 7.62 9.22
N GLY A 343 3.64 7.76 10.56
CA GLY A 343 3.16 8.96 11.23
C GLY A 343 2.01 8.67 12.19
N ASN A 344 1.40 9.75 12.70
CA ASN A 344 0.17 9.65 13.48
C ASN A 344 -1.01 9.56 12.52
N LEU A 345 -1.57 8.37 12.35
CA LEU A 345 -2.64 8.11 11.40
C LEU A 345 -3.99 8.39 12.06
N GLY A 346 -4.78 9.24 11.43
CA GLY A 346 -6.18 9.46 11.76
C GLY A 346 -7.00 9.43 10.47
N PHE A 347 -8.19 8.85 10.54
CA PHE A 347 -9.04 8.62 9.38
C PHE A 347 -10.21 9.60 9.34
N ASP A 348 -10.60 10.01 8.15
CA ASP A 348 -11.85 10.73 7.92
C ASP A 348 -13.07 9.79 7.94
N GLU A 349 -14.26 10.32 7.68
CA GLU A 349 -15.49 9.52 7.68
C GLU A 349 -15.50 8.42 6.62
N LYS A 350 -14.80 8.62 5.51
CA LYS A 350 -14.72 7.71 4.36
C LYS A 350 -13.67 6.61 4.54
N GLY A 351 -12.79 6.74 5.55
CA GLY A 351 -11.68 5.82 5.78
C GLY A 351 -10.37 6.24 5.12
N ASP A 352 -10.28 7.48 4.63
CA ASP A 352 -9.06 8.05 4.08
C ASP A 352 -8.21 8.70 5.17
N LEU A 353 -6.89 8.76 4.97
CA LEU A 353 -6.00 9.46 5.90
C LEU A 353 -6.27 10.97 5.87
N LYS A 354 -6.43 11.58 7.04
CA LYS A 354 -6.60 13.04 7.19
C LYS A 354 -5.39 13.84 6.71
N ASN A 355 -4.20 13.26 6.83
CA ASN A 355 -2.95 13.88 6.42
C ASN A 355 -2.10 12.82 5.72
N PHE A 356 -1.74 13.08 4.46
CA PHE A 356 -0.77 12.29 3.70
C PHE A 356 -0.18 13.17 2.62
N ASP A 357 1.13 13.13 2.44
CA ASP A 357 1.82 13.94 1.44
C ASP A 357 2.61 13.05 0.49
N PHE A 358 2.61 13.45 -0.78
CA PHE A 358 3.51 12.93 -1.80
C PHE A 358 4.63 13.94 -2.06
N THR A 359 5.82 13.42 -2.26
CA THR A 359 7.02 14.21 -2.53
C THR A 359 7.57 13.82 -3.90
N VAL A 360 8.11 14.79 -4.64
CA VAL A 360 8.78 14.52 -5.91
C VAL A 360 10.20 14.06 -5.64
N TYR A 361 10.54 12.91 -6.20
CA TYR A 361 11.87 12.33 -6.15
C TYR A 361 12.46 12.22 -7.56
N GLU A 362 13.78 12.32 -7.65
CA GLU A 362 14.56 11.91 -8.81
C GLU A 362 15.12 10.51 -8.55
N TRP A 363 14.95 9.63 -9.52
CA TRP A 363 15.39 8.24 -9.50
C TRP A 363 16.76 8.08 -10.15
N HIS A 364 17.57 7.18 -9.60
CA HIS A 364 18.94 6.94 -10.06
C HIS A 364 19.11 5.50 -10.56
N LYS A 365 20.08 5.31 -11.44
CA LYS A 365 20.40 4.01 -12.06
C LYS A 365 20.95 2.96 -11.10
N ASP A 366 21.27 3.35 -9.86
CA ASP A 366 21.60 2.44 -8.76
C ASP A 366 20.36 2.06 -7.92
N ALA A 367 19.16 2.39 -8.41
CA ALA A 367 17.87 2.19 -7.77
C ALA A 367 17.68 2.99 -6.46
N THR A 368 18.49 4.04 -6.25
CA THR A 368 18.26 5.02 -5.20
C THR A 368 17.39 6.18 -5.69
N ARG A 369 16.96 7.03 -4.75
CA ARG A 369 16.15 8.21 -5.02
C ARG A 369 16.63 9.41 -4.19
N THR A 370 16.54 10.60 -4.75
CA THR A 370 16.81 11.86 -4.04
C THR A 370 15.59 12.78 -4.12
N GLU A 371 15.26 13.43 -3.01
CA GLU A 371 14.14 14.39 -2.96
C GLU A 371 14.48 15.63 -3.79
N VAL A 372 13.56 16.02 -4.68
CA VAL A 372 13.69 17.22 -5.50
C VAL A 372 13.14 18.41 -4.73
N LYS A 373 14.00 19.40 -4.46
CA LYS A 373 13.67 20.61 -3.70
C LYS A 373 13.07 21.73 -4.53
#